data_AF-A0A953ZEZ3-F1
#
_entry.id   AF-A0A953ZEZ3-F1
#
_cell.length_a   1.000
_cell.length_b   1.000
_cell.length_c   1.000
_cell.angle_alpha   90.00
_cell.angle_beta   90.00
_cell.angle_gamma   90.00
#
_symmetry.space_group_name_H-M   'P 1'
#
loop_
_entity.id
_entity.type
_entity.pdbx_description
1 polymer ?
#
loop_
_entity_poly.entity_id
_entity_poly.type
_entity_poly.pdbx_seq_one_letter_code
_entity_poly.pdbx_strand_id
1 'polypeptide(L)' 'MSRHPSLKVSALGSKKRSVLTRLERIEQLKIERRWKKGDGVTGLPKTRVIK' A
#
# COMPACT_ATOMS: atom_id res chain seq x y z
N MET A 1 -0.42 -22.27 -25.26
CA MET A 1 0.43 -21.08 -25.53
C MET A 1 1.25 -20.80 -24.27
N SER A 2 2.56 -21.05 -24.30
CA SER A 2 3.44 -20.83 -23.14
C SER A 2 3.95 -19.39 -23.11
N ARG A 3 4.05 -18.81 -21.91
CA ARG A 3 4.53 -17.44 -21.70
C ARG A 3 6.06 -17.41 -21.83
N HIS A 4 6.59 -16.54 -22.69
CA HIS A 4 8.02 -16.44 -22.97
C HIS A 4 8.83 -16.13 -21.70
N PRO A 5 10.01 -16.75 -21.47
CA PRO A 5 10.80 -16.59 -20.24
C PRO A 5 11.21 -15.15 -19.88
N SER A 6 11.32 -14.25 -20.86
CA SER A 6 11.60 -12.82 -20.61
C SER A 6 10.44 -12.05 -19.95
N LEU A 7 9.22 -12.61 -20.00
CA LEU A 7 8.05 -12.07 -19.32
C LEU A 7 7.94 -12.61 -17.88
N LYS A 8 8.94 -13.35 -17.39
CA LYS A 8 9.01 -13.73 -15.97
C LYS A 8 9.34 -12.48 -15.17
N VAL A 9 8.48 -12.14 -14.21
CA VAL A 9 8.71 -11.02 -13.30
C VAL A 9 9.94 -11.35 -12.46
N SER A 10 11.06 -10.65 -12.69
CA SER A 10 12.25 -10.78 -11.86
C SER A 10 11.99 -10.12 -10.51
N ALA A 11 12.21 -10.84 -9.40
CA ALA A 11 12.14 -10.27 -8.06
C ALA A 11 13.16 -9.14 -7.82
N LEU A 12 14.20 -9.06 -8.66
CA LEU A 12 15.10 -7.90 -8.77
C LEU A 12 14.32 -6.71 -9.36
N GLY A 13 13.65 -5.95 -8.50
CA GLY A 13 12.91 -4.76 -8.90
C GLY A 13 11.55 -4.59 -8.24
N SER A 14 11.23 -5.30 -7.15
CA SER A 14 10.10 -4.98 -6.28
C SER A 14 10.32 -3.60 -5.61
N LYS A 15 10.24 -2.54 -6.42
CA LYS A 15 10.29 -1.16 -5.97
C LYS A 15 9.20 -0.96 -4.93
N LYS A 16 9.57 -0.36 -3.80
CA LYS A 16 8.60 0.11 -2.82
C LYS A 16 7.57 0.99 -3.55
N ARG A 17 6.29 0.63 -3.42
CA ARG A 17 5.20 1.36 -4.06
C ARG A 17 5.09 2.74 -3.42
N SER A 18 4.91 3.78 -4.24
CA SER A 18 4.73 5.17 -3.77
C SER A 18 3.32 5.44 -3.22
N VAL A 19 2.37 4.53 -3.46
CA VAL A 19 0.98 4.65 -3.05
C VAL A 19 0.62 3.48 -2.16
N LEU A 20 0.19 3.79 -0.93
CA LEU A 20 -0.39 2.82 -0.02
C LEU A 20 -1.80 2.47 -0.47
N THR A 21 -2.10 1.17 -0.43
CA THR A 21 -3.47 0.69 -0.46
C THR A 21 -4.24 1.23 0.75
N ARG A 22 -5.57 1.20 0.66
CA ARG A 22 -6.43 1.72 1.73
C ARG A 22 -6.21 0.98 3.05
N LEU A 23 -5.96 -0.33 3.01
CA LEU A 23 -5.69 -1.15 4.19
C LEU A 23 -4.38 -0.72 4.86
N GLU A 24 -3.29 -0.64 4.09
CA GLU A 24 -2.00 -0.17 4.58
C GLU A 24 -2.11 1.26 5.16
N ARG A 25 -2.91 2.12 4.52
CA ARG A 25 -3.16 3.48 5.02
C ARG A 25 -3.92 3.48 6.35
N ILE A 26 -4.94 2.64 6.50
CA ILE A 26 -5.68 2.50 7.76
C ILE A 26 -4.77 1.98 8.87
N GLU A 27 -3.91 1.01 8.58
CA GLU A 27 -2.92 0.50 9.53
C GLU A 27 -1.96 1.60 9.99
N GLN A 28 -1.44 2.39 9.06
CA GLN A 28 -0.59 3.53 9.42
C GLN A 28 -1.34 4.58 10.26
N LEU A 29 -2.60 4.88 9.92
CA LEU A 29 -3.42 5.82 10.70
C LEU A 29 -3.78 5.29 12.09
N LYS A 30 -3.91 3.98 12.28
CA LYS A 30 -4.05 3.35 13.61
C LYS A 30 -2.81 3.57 14.45
N ILE A 31 -1.62 3.40 13.86
CA ILE A 31 -0.33 3.65 14.54
C ILE A 31 -0.24 5.13 14.94
N GLU A 32 -0.63 6.04 14.05
CA GLU A 32 -0.68 7.49 14.31
C GLU A 32 -1.81 7.92 15.24
N ARG A 33 -2.65 6.99 15.74
CA ARG A 33 -3.85 7.24 16.57
C ARG A 33 -4.86 8.21 15.95
N ARG A 34 -4.84 8.33 14.62
CA ARG A 34 -5.74 9.19 13.83
C ARG A 34 -6.97 8.45 13.30
N TRP A 35 -7.01 7.13 13.47
CA TRP A 35 -8.13 6.28 13.06
C TRP A 35 -8.39 5.21 14.12
N LYS A 36 -9.63 5.04 14.54
CA LYS A 36 -10.09 4.00 15.48
C LYS A 36 -11.09 3.07 14.83
N LYS A 37 -11.26 1.88 15.41
CA LYS A 37 -12.22 0.88 14.95
C LYS A 37 -13.64 1.44 15.10
N GLY A 38 -14.30 1.68 13.97
CA GLY A 38 -15.62 2.33 13.89
C GLY A 38 -15.61 3.65 13.10
N ASP A 39 -14.43 4.25 12.86
CA ASP A 39 -14.32 5.39 11.97
C ASP A 39 -14.52 4.98 10.50
N GLY A 40 -14.90 5.95 9.68
CA GLY A 40 -15.10 5.76 8.25
C GLY A 40 -13.85 5.24 7.54
N VAL A 41 -14.06 4.36 6.56
CA VAL A 41 -13.00 3.82 5.68
C VAL A 41 -12.80 4.65 4.41
N THR A 42 -13.69 5.59 4.15
CA THR A 42 -13.66 6.57 3.06
C THR A 42 -13.21 7.94 3.59
N GLY A 43 -12.67 8.80 2.73
CA GLY A 43 -12.23 10.15 3.13
C GLY A 43 -11.05 10.20 4.11
N LEU A 44 -10.21 9.15 4.13
CA LEU A 44 -9.10 9.04 5.08
C LEU A 44 -8.14 10.24 4.99
N PRO A 45 -7.58 10.71 6.11
CA PRO A 45 -6.58 11.77 6.15
C PRO A 45 -5.39 11.50 5.21
N LYS A 46 -4.75 12.58 4.74
CA LYS A 46 -3.60 12.46 3.83
C LYS A 46 -2.39 11.87 4.57
N THR A 47 -2.09 10.61 4.26
CA THR A 47 -0.95 9.89 4.80
C THR A 47 0.24 9.97 3.84
N ARG A 48 1.41 10.41 4.33
CA ARG A 48 2.65 10.44 3.54
C ARG A 48 3.33 9.06 3.60
N VAL A 49 3.82 8.61 2.45
CA VAL A 49 4.68 7.41 2.38
C VAL A 49 6.11 7.84 2.65
N ILE A 50 6.67 7.36 3.76
CA ILE A 50 8.08 7.57 4.09
C ILE A 50 8.90 6.53 3.30
N LYS A 51 9.90 6.98 2.54
CA LYS A 51 10.73 6.11 1.66
C LYS A 51 11.65 5.19 2.47
#